data_AF-A0A5K1C911-F1
#
_entry.id   AF-A0A5K1C911-F1
#
_cell.length_a   1.000
_cell.length_b   1.000
_cell.length_c   1.000
_cell.angle_alpha   90.00
_cell.angle_beta   90.00
_cell.angle_gamma   90.00
#
_symmetry.space_group_name_H-M   'P 1'
#
loop_
_entity.id
_entity.type
_entity.pdbx_description
1 polymer ?
#
loop_
_entity_poly.entity_id
_entity_poly.type
_entity_poly.pdbx_seq_one_letter_code
_entity_poly.pdbx_strand_id
1 'polypeptide(L)'
;KTRGCNINGLKDLNKLKGELSIEGLGGGRVKEIDAKKAQLKEKHELIGVKFYFEGNASEQRGLLEALEPPHKIERLGNCGYKGDGPTWYLDTNYGKLPMLCLKGCASWVTVIGIKSLEELEVSGCPTLCELPIMPLLKSLEISKCDGLNTIGDFRALKWLKLFNLNILKQLPTSLPSLEKLDMKNLPNWESTFTSMPCLRKVSFENCPKMRTVLGDFPHAYTK
;
A
#
# COMPACT_ATOMS: atom_id res chain seq x y z
N LYS A 1 -31.86 -2.82 -6.51
CA LYS A 1 -31.34 -1.44 -6.33
C LYS A 1 -31.00 -1.24 -4.86
N THR A 2 -29.74 -1.48 -4.45
CA THR A 2 -29.27 -1.06 -3.14
C THR A 2 -29.22 0.47 -3.12
N ARG A 3 -29.92 1.09 -2.17
CA ARG A 3 -29.82 2.54 -1.95
C ARG A 3 -28.35 2.85 -1.65
N GLY A 4 -27.74 3.73 -2.43
CA GLY A 4 -26.38 4.20 -2.16
C GLY A 4 -26.30 4.75 -0.73
N CYS A 5 -25.25 4.40 -0.01
CA CYS A 5 -25.02 4.89 1.34
C CYS A 5 -24.86 6.42 1.27
N ASN A 6 -25.74 7.17 1.94
CA ASN A 6 -25.70 8.64 1.91
C ASN A 6 -24.54 9.11 2.79
N ILE A 7 -23.41 9.45 2.16
CA ILE A 7 -22.19 9.87 2.85
C ILE A 7 -22.39 11.11 3.72
N ASN A 8 -23.42 11.93 3.45
CA ASN A 8 -23.78 13.07 4.29
C ASN A 8 -24.18 12.67 5.71
N GLY A 9 -24.62 11.43 5.93
CA GLY A 9 -24.92 10.91 7.27
C GLY A 9 -23.70 10.89 8.20
N LEU A 10 -22.48 10.97 7.65
CA LEU A 10 -21.26 11.07 8.43
C LEU A 10 -21.10 12.43 9.13
N LYS A 11 -21.72 13.49 8.63
CA LYS A 11 -21.50 14.88 9.08
C LYS A 11 -21.61 15.01 10.61
N ASP A 12 -22.67 14.44 11.19
CA ASP A 12 -22.97 14.62 12.62
C ASP A 12 -22.31 13.55 13.52
N LEU A 13 -21.54 12.63 12.93
CA LEU A 13 -20.95 11.47 13.61
C LEU A 13 -19.50 11.71 14.07
N ASN A 14 -19.25 12.83 14.77
CA ASN A 14 -17.90 13.22 15.20
C ASN A 14 -17.32 12.36 16.33
N LYS A 15 -18.14 11.52 16.95
CA LYS A 15 -17.72 10.56 17.99
C LYS A 15 -17.41 9.16 17.43
N LEU A 16 -17.40 9.00 16.10
CA LEU A 16 -17.03 7.72 15.48
C LEU A 16 -15.59 7.36 15.87
N LYS A 17 -15.44 6.17 16.45
CA LYS A 17 -14.14 5.63 16.87
C LYS A 17 -13.82 4.37 16.08
N GLY A 18 -12.53 4.01 16.07
CA GLY A 18 -12.07 2.79 15.41
C GLY A 18 -11.92 2.96 13.91
N GLU A 19 -12.38 1.99 13.13
CA GLU A 19 -12.17 1.96 11.68
C GLU A 19 -13.46 2.27 10.91
N LEU A 20 -13.36 3.13 9.90
CA LEU A 20 -14.44 3.47 8.99
C LEU A 20 -14.14 2.98 7.58
N SER A 21 -15.05 2.17 7.01
CA SER A 21 -15.02 1.79 5.60
C SER A 21 -16.11 2.56 4.83
N ILE A 22 -15.73 3.18 3.71
CA ILE A 22 -16.63 3.92 2.84
C ILE A 22 -16.61 3.26 1.45
N GLU A 23 -17.75 2.73 1.05
CA GLU A 23 -17.93 1.99 -0.20
C GLU A 23 -18.74 2.75 -1.24
N GLY A 24 -18.62 2.32 -2.50
CA GLY A 24 -19.38 2.88 -3.61
C GLY A 24 -18.95 4.30 -3.99
N LEU A 25 -17.67 4.63 -3.78
CA LEU A 25 -17.12 5.94 -4.15
C LEU A 25 -16.90 6.02 -5.67
N GLY A 26 -17.83 6.68 -6.35
CA GLY A 26 -17.80 6.92 -7.80
C GLY A 26 -19.01 6.33 -8.53
N GLY A 27 -18.97 6.33 -9.87
CA GLY A 27 -20.07 5.87 -10.72
C GLY A 27 -21.32 6.75 -10.58
N GLY A 28 -21.13 8.05 -10.35
CA GLY A 28 -22.21 9.03 -10.11
C GLY A 28 -23.02 8.83 -8.81
N ARG A 29 -22.65 7.89 -7.93
CA ARG A 29 -23.39 7.61 -6.68
C ARG A 29 -23.15 8.65 -5.60
N VAL A 30 -21.93 9.17 -5.53
CA VAL A 30 -21.50 10.17 -4.54
C VAL A 30 -20.96 11.37 -5.32
N LYS A 31 -21.45 12.56 -4.96
CA LYS A 31 -20.94 13.83 -5.51
C LYS A 31 -19.86 14.37 -4.59
N GLU A 32 -18.88 15.07 -5.16
CA GLU A 32 -17.82 15.75 -4.40
C GLU A 32 -18.37 16.68 -3.30
N ILE A 33 -19.46 17.40 -3.59
CA ILE A 33 -20.10 18.27 -2.60
C ILE A 33 -20.63 17.51 -1.38
N ASP A 34 -21.10 16.27 -1.57
CA ASP A 34 -21.61 15.44 -0.48
C ASP A 34 -20.46 14.79 0.29
N ALA A 35 -19.40 14.39 -0.40
CA ALA A 35 -18.15 13.95 0.23
C ALA A 35 -17.55 15.04 1.13
N LYS A 36 -17.52 16.30 0.67
CA LYS A 36 -17.04 17.43 1.48
C LYS A 36 -17.90 17.68 2.74
N LYS A 37 -19.23 17.52 2.63
CA LYS A 37 -20.15 17.65 3.77
C LYS A 37 -19.97 16.56 4.83
N ALA A 38 -19.36 15.43 4.48
CA ALA A 38 -19.07 14.37 5.45
C ALA A 38 -18.06 14.82 6.52
N GLN A 39 -17.25 15.86 6.24
CA GLN A 39 -16.27 16.44 7.14
C GLN A 39 -15.39 15.37 7.79
N LEU A 40 -14.83 14.47 6.97
CA LEU A 40 -14.14 13.29 7.46
C LEU A 40 -12.86 13.67 8.25
N LYS A 41 -12.14 14.71 7.82
CA LYS A 41 -11.00 15.29 8.53
C LYS A 41 -11.28 15.63 10.00
N GLU A 42 -12.50 16.03 10.32
CA GLU A 42 -12.93 16.43 11.67
C GLU A 42 -13.24 15.23 12.60
N LYS A 43 -13.15 14.00 12.08
CA LYS A 43 -13.42 12.77 12.85
C LYS A 43 -12.16 12.26 13.56
N HIS A 44 -11.69 13.07 14.51
CA HIS A 44 -10.40 12.86 15.17
C HIS A 44 -10.30 11.59 16.04
N GLU A 45 -11.42 10.95 16.35
CA GLU A 45 -11.47 9.71 17.13
C GLU A 45 -11.29 8.45 16.26
N LEU A 46 -11.26 8.60 14.93
CA LEU A 46 -10.98 7.50 14.02
C LEU A 46 -9.51 7.07 14.10
N ILE A 47 -9.32 5.75 14.09
CA ILE A 47 -8.02 5.09 14.06
C ILE A 47 -7.70 4.67 12.62
N GLY A 48 -8.70 4.34 11.81
CA GLY A 48 -8.48 3.91 10.44
C GLY A 48 -9.57 4.30 9.47
N VAL A 49 -9.21 4.54 8.21
CA VAL A 49 -10.14 4.84 7.13
C VAL A 49 -9.80 4.00 5.90
N LYS A 50 -10.81 3.40 5.30
CA LYS A 50 -10.68 2.65 4.05
C LYS A 50 -11.72 3.08 3.02
N PHE A 51 -11.26 3.40 1.83
CA PHE A 51 -12.07 3.84 0.72
C PHE A 51 -12.15 2.76 -0.36
N TYR A 52 -13.36 2.48 -0.84
CA TYR A 52 -13.60 1.58 -1.97
C TYR A 52 -14.27 2.32 -3.11
N PHE A 53 -13.52 2.45 -4.20
CA PHE A 53 -13.88 3.21 -5.39
C PHE A 53 -14.41 2.31 -6.50
N GLU A 54 -15.38 2.85 -7.24
CA GLU A 54 -15.98 2.26 -8.43
C GLU A 54 -16.04 3.32 -9.54
N GLY A 55 -16.22 2.91 -10.81
CA GLY A 55 -16.37 3.87 -11.91
C GLY A 55 -15.06 4.38 -12.53
N ASN A 56 -15.03 5.65 -12.94
CA ASN A 56 -13.95 6.26 -13.72
C ASN A 56 -13.05 7.21 -12.88
N ALA A 57 -11.83 7.47 -13.36
CA ALA A 57 -10.81 8.23 -12.62
C ALA A 57 -11.19 9.70 -12.36
N SER A 58 -11.82 10.38 -13.32
CA SER A 58 -12.16 11.80 -13.21
C SER A 58 -13.11 12.11 -12.05
N GLU A 59 -14.11 11.25 -11.83
CA GLU A 59 -15.03 11.39 -10.69
C GLU A 59 -14.32 11.12 -9.35
N GLN A 60 -13.46 10.10 -9.33
CA GLN A 60 -12.83 9.63 -8.11
C GLN A 60 -11.82 10.63 -7.54
N ARG A 61 -11.11 11.37 -8.40
CA ARG A 61 -10.08 12.33 -7.98
C ARG A 61 -10.66 13.42 -7.07
N GLY A 62 -11.74 14.07 -7.51
CA GLY A 62 -12.44 15.07 -6.71
C GLY A 62 -13.00 14.49 -5.41
N LEU A 63 -13.50 13.25 -5.45
CA LEU A 63 -14.00 12.56 -4.26
C LEU A 63 -12.90 12.31 -3.22
N LEU A 64 -11.76 11.74 -3.63
CA LEU A 64 -10.67 11.45 -2.70
C LEU A 64 -10.06 12.73 -2.12
N GLU A 65 -9.98 13.80 -2.91
CA GLU A 65 -9.53 15.11 -2.45
C GLU A 65 -10.49 15.70 -1.40
N ALA A 66 -11.80 15.65 -1.65
CA ALA A 66 -12.82 16.16 -0.73
C ALA A 66 -12.97 15.33 0.56
N LEU A 67 -12.63 14.05 0.52
CA LEU A 67 -12.76 13.14 1.65
C LEU A 67 -11.65 13.25 2.69
N GLU A 68 -10.55 13.95 2.41
CA GLU A 68 -9.34 14.10 3.26
C GLU A 68 -9.46 13.44 4.67
N PRO A 69 -8.77 12.32 4.92
CA PRO A 69 -8.82 11.65 6.22
C PRO A 69 -8.28 12.51 7.38
N PRO A 70 -8.63 12.20 8.64
CA PRO A 70 -8.00 12.82 9.79
C PRO A 70 -6.49 12.55 9.81
N HIS A 71 -5.67 13.54 10.18
CA HIS A 71 -4.20 13.40 10.17
C HIS A 71 -3.61 12.47 11.24
N LYS A 72 -4.41 12.10 12.25
CA LYS A 72 -4.00 11.25 13.38
C LYS A 72 -4.38 9.76 13.21
N ILE A 73 -4.89 9.38 12.04
CA ILE A 73 -5.22 7.97 11.77
C ILE A 73 -3.95 7.12 11.69
N GLU A 74 -4.10 5.87 12.12
CA GLU A 74 -3.03 4.87 12.09
C GLU A 74 -3.10 3.96 10.85
N ARG A 75 -4.26 3.88 10.20
CA ARG A 75 -4.50 2.99 9.05
C ARG A 75 -5.21 3.72 7.92
N LEU A 76 -4.64 3.68 6.71
CA LEU A 76 -5.23 4.24 5.51
C LEU A 76 -5.31 3.18 4.41
N GLY A 77 -6.48 3.02 3.80
CA GLY A 77 -6.68 2.10 2.69
C GLY A 77 -7.38 2.75 1.50
N ASN A 78 -6.84 2.56 0.30
CA ASN A 78 -7.48 2.94 -0.96
C ASN A 78 -7.63 1.72 -1.85
N CYS A 79 -8.87 1.40 -2.24
CA CYS A 79 -9.21 0.26 -3.07
C CYS A 79 -9.93 0.72 -4.35
N GLY A 80 -9.44 0.35 -5.53
CA GLY A 80 -10.06 0.62 -6.83
C GLY A 80 -9.95 2.07 -7.32
N TYR A 81 -9.13 2.90 -6.67
CA TYR A 81 -8.94 4.30 -7.03
C TYR A 81 -8.09 4.45 -8.30
N LYS A 82 -8.64 5.05 -9.34
CA LYS A 82 -8.00 5.14 -10.67
C LYS A 82 -7.34 6.48 -10.95
N GLY A 83 -7.49 7.46 -10.05
CA GLY A 83 -6.76 8.72 -10.13
C GLY A 83 -5.29 8.57 -9.68
N ASP A 84 -4.55 9.65 -9.80
CA ASP A 84 -3.24 9.82 -9.17
C ASP A 84 -3.40 10.22 -7.69
N GLY A 85 -2.31 10.09 -6.92
CA GLY A 85 -2.31 10.36 -5.48
C GLY A 85 -2.89 11.74 -5.15
N PRO A 86 -3.76 11.87 -4.12
CA PRO A 86 -4.41 13.13 -3.79
C PRO A 86 -3.40 14.11 -3.18
N THR A 87 -3.69 15.41 -3.19
CA THR A 87 -2.69 16.41 -2.78
C THR A 87 -2.39 16.34 -1.30
N TRP A 88 -3.40 16.06 -0.48
CA TRP A 88 -3.23 15.87 0.96
C TRP A 88 -2.33 14.68 1.32
N TYR A 89 -2.14 13.71 0.42
CA TYR A 89 -1.24 12.57 0.67
C TYR A 89 0.24 12.98 0.61
N LEU A 90 0.55 14.05 -0.11
CA LEU A 90 1.89 14.63 -0.18
C LEU A 90 2.21 15.48 1.06
N ASP A 91 1.19 15.85 1.83
CA ASP A 91 1.35 16.63 3.05
C ASP A 91 2.00 15.74 4.14
N THR A 92 3.10 16.23 4.71
CA THR A 92 3.87 15.55 5.76
C THR A 92 3.15 15.45 7.10
N ASN A 93 1.92 15.97 7.20
CA ASN A 93 1.12 16.00 8.42
C ASN A 93 0.64 14.61 8.90
N TYR A 94 0.76 13.56 8.09
CA TYR A 94 0.51 12.16 8.50
C TYR A 94 1.68 11.58 9.32
N GLY A 95 2.02 12.26 10.42
CA GLY A 95 3.14 11.90 11.29
C GLY A 95 2.99 10.56 12.03
N LYS A 96 1.79 9.95 12.02
CA LYS A 96 1.47 8.69 12.74
C LYS A 96 0.66 7.69 11.89
N LEU A 97 1.08 7.43 10.66
CA LEU A 97 0.42 6.48 9.76
C LEU A 97 1.30 5.22 9.58
N PRO A 98 1.27 4.25 10.51
CA PRO A 98 2.04 3.03 10.42
C PRO A 98 1.55 2.08 9.33
N MET A 99 0.26 2.08 8.94
CA MET A 99 -0.25 1.14 7.93
C MET A 99 -0.88 1.84 6.73
N LEU A 100 -0.40 1.50 5.54
CA LEU A 100 -0.98 1.90 4.25
C LEU A 100 -1.31 0.67 3.40
N CYS A 101 -2.50 0.68 2.81
CA CYS A 101 -2.98 -0.35 1.89
C CYS A 101 -3.47 0.28 0.58
N LEU A 102 -2.82 -0.03 -0.54
CA LEU A 102 -3.22 0.41 -1.89
C LEU A 102 -3.60 -0.81 -2.74
N LYS A 103 -4.85 -0.91 -3.17
CA LYS A 103 -5.36 -2.05 -3.96
C LYS A 103 -6.02 -1.56 -5.23
N GLY A 104 -5.58 -2.03 -6.40
CA GLY A 104 -6.16 -1.64 -7.69
C GLY A 104 -5.99 -0.16 -7.98
N CYS A 105 -4.92 0.48 -7.48
CA CYS A 105 -4.68 1.90 -7.68
C CYS A 105 -3.97 2.13 -9.03
N ALA A 106 -4.77 2.35 -10.08
CA ALA A 106 -4.31 2.21 -11.46
C ALA A 106 -3.33 3.29 -11.94
N SER A 107 -3.40 4.50 -11.38
CA SER A 107 -2.57 5.66 -11.77
C SER A 107 -1.69 6.18 -10.63
N TRP A 108 -1.57 5.42 -9.54
CA TRP A 108 -0.74 5.81 -8.41
C TRP A 108 0.73 5.49 -8.70
N VAL A 109 1.61 6.50 -8.67
CA VAL A 109 2.98 6.38 -9.19
C VAL A 109 4.02 6.10 -8.10
N THR A 110 3.84 6.64 -6.90
CA THR A 110 4.81 6.52 -5.79
C THR A 110 4.14 6.64 -4.42
N VAL A 111 4.83 6.19 -3.36
CA VAL A 111 4.41 6.29 -1.95
C VAL A 111 5.34 7.27 -1.25
N ILE A 112 5.04 8.57 -1.29
CA ILE A 112 5.85 9.64 -0.66
C ILE A 112 5.12 10.30 0.51
N GLY A 113 5.86 11.06 1.34
CA GLY A 113 5.29 11.90 2.40
C GLY A 113 5.12 11.22 3.77
N ILE A 114 4.99 9.88 3.82
CA ILE A 114 4.69 9.15 5.07
C ILE A 114 5.96 8.54 5.68
N LYS A 115 6.59 9.28 6.60
CA LYS A 115 7.83 8.85 7.27
C LYS A 115 7.63 7.81 8.39
N SER A 116 6.39 7.67 8.87
CA SER A 116 6.01 6.81 10.00
C SER A 116 5.57 5.40 9.58
N LEU A 117 5.65 5.08 8.28
CA LEU A 117 5.12 3.84 7.74
C LEU A 117 5.90 2.62 8.23
N GLU A 118 5.17 1.67 8.83
CA GLU A 118 5.70 0.40 9.33
C GLU A 118 5.20 -0.81 8.51
N GLU A 119 4.03 -0.69 7.89
CA GLU A 119 3.38 -1.72 7.10
C GLU A 119 2.86 -1.12 5.78
N LEU A 120 3.27 -1.72 4.66
CA LEU A 120 2.82 -1.34 3.33
C LEU A 120 2.31 -2.56 2.56
N GLU A 121 1.04 -2.50 2.17
CA GLU A 121 0.44 -3.46 1.25
C GLU A 121 0.09 -2.76 -0.08
N VAL A 122 0.65 -3.25 -1.18
CA VAL A 122 0.31 -2.77 -2.53
C VAL A 122 -0.08 -3.95 -3.40
N SER A 123 -1.26 -3.89 -4.02
CA SER A 123 -1.74 -4.95 -4.92
C SER A 123 -2.41 -4.37 -6.16
N GLY A 124 -1.97 -4.75 -7.36
CA GLY A 124 -2.64 -4.36 -8.60
C GLY A 124 -2.50 -2.88 -8.92
N CYS A 125 -1.34 -2.30 -8.63
CA CYS A 125 -1.00 -0.90 -8.95
C CYS A 125 0.04 -0.89 -10.07
N PRO A 126 -0.37 -0.92 -11.35
CA PRO A 126 0.54 -1.12 -12.49
C PRO A 126 1.46 0.07 -12.76
N THR A 127 1.09 1.29 -12.36
CA THR A 127 1.89 2.50 -12.55
C THR A 127 2.85 2.79 -11.40
N LEU A 128 2.76 2.04 -10.30
CA LEU A 128 3.66 2.22 -9.17
C LEU A 128 5.06 1.79 -9.61
N CYS A 129 5.94 2.74 -9.87
CA CYS A 129 7.26 2.46 -10.45
C CYS A 129 8.38 2.43 -9.42
N GLU A 130 8.20 3.15 -8.32
CA GLU A 130 9.19 3.32 -7.26
C GLU A 130 8.58 3.23 -5.87
N LEU A 131 9.37 2.71 -4.94
CA LEU A 131 9.16 2.88 -3.51
C LEU A 131 10.36 3.60 -2.90
N PRO A 132 10.17 4.75 -2.23
CA PRO A 132 11.27 5.48 -1.63
C PRO A 132 11.82 4.75 -0.40
N ILE A 133 12.90 5.27 0.16
CA ILE A 133 13.49 4.79 1.41
C ILE A 133 12.47 4.99 2.54
N MET A 134 12.16 3.91 3.26
CA MET A 134 11.22 3.89 4.39
C MET A 134 11.90 3.22 5.58
N PRO A 135 12.60 3.98 6.45
CA PRO A 135 13.51 3.41 7.45
C PRO A 135 12.79 2.65 8.58
N LEU A 136 11.51 2.92 8.79
CA LEU A 136 10.69 2.27 9.82
C LEU A 136 9.87 1.10 9.29
N LEU A 137 9.94 0.80 7.99
CA LEU A 137 9.12 -0.24 7.37
C LEU A 137 9.53 -1.62 7.89
N LYS A 138 8.60 -2.31 8.54
CA LYS A 138 8.75 -3.65 9.13
C LYS A 138 8.11 -4.73 8.26
N SER A 139 7.06 -4.40 7.53
CA SER A 139 6.28 -5.31 6.69
C SER A 139 6.03 -4.71 5.31
N LEU A 140 6.34 -5.46 4.25
CA LEU A 140 6.08 -5.06 2.87
C LEU A 140 5.47 -6.22 2.09
N GLU A 141 4.27 -6.02 1.57
CA GLU A 141 3.62 -6.93 0.63
C GLU A 141 3.34 -6.21 -0.69
N ILE A 142 3.87 -6.75 -1.79
CA ILE A 142 3.65 -6.22 -3.14
C ILE A 142 3.15 -7.33 -4.05
N SER A 143 2.05 -7.08 -4.76
CA SER A 143 1.57 -8.01 -5.76
C SER A 143 1.02 -7.35 -7.02
N LYS A 144 1.24 -7.97 -8.19
CA LYS A 144 0.68 -7.50 -9.47
C LYS A 144 0.99 -6.02 -9.76
N CYS A 145 2.19 -5.57 -9.43
CA CYS A 145 2.68 -4.20 -9.64
C CYS A 145 3.77 -4.22 -10.70
N ASP A 146 3.38 -4.36 -11.97
CA ASP A 146 4.33 -4.58 -13.06
C ASP A 146 5.20 -3.35 -13.39
N GLY A 147 4.78 -2.14 -13.04
CA GLY A 147 5.62 -0.95 -13.19
C GLY A 147 6.80 -0.89 -12.22
N LEU A 148 6.76 -1.65 -11.12
CA LEU A 148 7.71 -1.53 -10.02
C LEU A 148 9.08 -2.07 -10.44
N ASN A 149 10.04 -1.16 -10.54
CA ASN A 149 11.41 -1.49 -10.94
C ASN A 149 12.45 -0.98 -9.93
N THR A 150 12.10 0.03 -9.12
CA THR A 150 12.99 0.66 -8.15
C THR A 150 12.42 0.49 -6.75
N ILE A 151 13.26 -0.01 -5.83
CA ILE A 151 12.89 -0.23 -4.42
C ILE A 151 13.96 0.40 -3.54
N GLY A 152 13.53 1.20 -2.55
CA GLY A 152 14.40 1.84 -1.57
C GLY A 152 15.00 0.89 -0.52
N ASP A 153 15.91 1.41 0.30
CA ASP A 153 16.53 0.68 1.41
C ASP A 153 15.54 0.51 2.59
N PHE A 154 15.37 -0.71 3.08
CA PHE A 154 14.43 -1.08 4.14
C PHE A 154 15.13 -1.83 5.28
N ARG A 155 16.01 -1.15 6.01
CA ARG A 155 16.86 -1.76 7.05
C ARG A 155 16.09 -2.39 8.22
N ALA A 156 14.91 -1.86 8.54
CA ALA A 156 14.04 -2.37 9.60
C ALA A 156 13.09 -3.49 9.15
N LEU A 157 13.13 -3.87 7.87
CA LEU A 157 12.18 -4.81 7.28
C LEU A 157 12.36 -6.20 7.87
N LYS A 158 11.27 -6.74 8.41
CA LYS A 158 11.22 -8.07 9.02
C LYS A 158 10.48 -9.08 8.15
N TRP A 159 9.47 -8.63 7.41
CA TRP A 159 8.70 -9.47 6.52
C TRP A 159 8.59 -8.83 5.14
N LEU A 160 8.93 -9.61 4.12
CA LEU A 160 8.83 -9.23 2.72
C LEU A 160 8.07 -10.30 1.95
N LYS A 161 7.04 -9.88 1.22
CA LYS A 161 6.26 -10.72 0.33
C LYS A 161 6.12 -10.09 -1.05
N LEU A 162 6.55 -10.80 -2.08
CA LEU A 162 6.52 -10.36 -3.48
C LEU A 162 5.80 -11.40 -4.33
N PHE A 163 4.74 -11.00 -5.03
CA PHE A 163 3.91 -11.94 -5.79
C PHE A 163 3.50 -11.42 -7.17
N ASN A 164 3.72 -12.20 -8.23
CA ASN A 164 3.38 -11.82 -9.61
C ASN A 164 3.95 -10.45 -10.00
N LEU A 165 5.28 -10.29 -9.95
CA LEU A 165 5.96 -9.08 -10.42
C LEU A 165 6.79 -9.46 -11.64
N ASN A 166 6.37 -8.98 -12.80
CA ASN A 166 6.96 -9.43 -14.06
C ASN A 166 8.26 -8.69 -14.39
N ILE A 167 8.45 -7.45 -13.94
CA ILE A 167 9.59 -6.60 -14.34
C ILE A 167 10.66 -6.50 -13.25
N LEU A 168 10.28 -6.62 -11.98
CA LEU A 168 11.21 -6.46 -10.86
C LEU A 168 12.35 -7.48 -10.92
N LYS A 169 13.59 -6.99 -10.95
CA LYS A 169 14.79 -7.84 -11.11
C LYS A 169 15.56 -8.07 -9.82
N GLN A 170 15.54 -7.10 -8.91
CA GLN A 170 16.36 -7.11 -7.70
C GLN A 170 15.74 -6.31 -6.55
N LEU A 171 16.25 -6.57 -5.35
CA LEU A 171 16.00 -5.84 -4.11
C LEU A 171 17.28 -5.10 -3.71
N PRO A 172 17.22 -4.23 -2.67
CA PRO A 172 18.42 -3.81 -1.97
C PRO A 172 19.29 -5.00 -1.58
N THR A 173 20.61 -4.86 -1.72
CA THR A 173 21.57 -5.96 -1.56
C THR A 173 21.68 -6.45 -0.11
N SER A 174 21.30 -5.64 0.88
CA SER A 174 21.34 -6.00 2.30
C SER A 174 20.00 -5.73 2.97
N LEU A 175 19.46 -6.74 3.65
CA LEU A 175 18.25 -6.63 4.46
C LEU A 175 18.55 -7.25 5.85
N PRO A 176 19.22 -6.50 6.74
CA PRO A 176 19.84 -7.05 7.95
C PRO A 176 18.83 -7.58 8.97
N SER A 177 17.62 -7.02 8.99
CA SER A 177 16.55 -7.36 9.94
C SER A 177 15.53 -8.38 9.38
N LEU A 178 15.71 -8.85 8.14
CA LEU A 178 14.68 -9.66 7.48
C LEU A 178 14.57 -11.03 8.13
N GLU A 179 13.39 -11.37 8.63
CA GLU A 179 13.11 -12.63 9.31
C GLU A 179 12.35 -13.61 8.40
N LYS A 180 11.52 -13.08 7.48
CA LYS A 180 10.65 -13.86 6.59
C LYS A 180 10.65 -13.28 5.18
N LEU A 181 10.87 -14.14 4.19
CA LEU A 181 10.83 -13.81 2.77
C LEU A 181 9.92 -14.77 2.01
N ASP A 182 8.93 -14.24 1.29
CA ASP A 182 8.05 -15.03 0.43
C ASP A 182 8.00 -14.43 -0.97
N MET A 183 8.38 -15.22 -1.96
CA MET A 183 8.59 -14.76 -3.32
C MET A 183 7.97 -15.76 -4.28
N LYS A 184 6.95 -15.31 -5.02
CA LYS A 184 6.20 -16.19 -5.90
C LYS A 184 5.89 -15.55 -7.25
N ASN A 185 6.07 -16.31 -8.33
CA ASN A 185 5.84 -15.88 -9.71
C ASN A 185 6.64 -14.61 -10.05
N LEU A 186 7.97 -14.72 -10.01
CA LEU A 186 8.90 -13.63 -10.31
C LEU A 186 9.84 -14.06 -11.46
N PRO A 187 9.39 -13.99 -12.72
CA PRO A 187 10.09 -14.59 -13.87
C PRO A 187 11.41 -13.89 -14.24
N ASN A 188 11.55 -12.60 -13.91
CA ASN A 188 12.75 -11.80 -14.21
C ASN A 188 13.64 -11.53 -13.00
N TRP A 189 13.38 -12.19 -11.87
CA TRP A 189 14.15 -12.02 -10.66
C TRP A 189 15.53 -12.68 -10.77
N GLU A 190 16.60 -11.88 -10.70
CA GLU A 190 17.97 -12.32 -10.97
C GLU A 190 18.94 -12.08 -9.79
N SER A 191 18.50 -11.40 -8.72
CA SER A 191 19.37 -10.98 -7.62
C SER A 191 19.91 -12.14 -6.78
N THR A 192 21.17 -11.99 -6.36
CA THR A 192 21.83 -12.83 -5.35
C THR A 192 21.71 -12.15 -3.98
N PHE A 193 21.17 -12.85 -2.99
CA PHE A 193 21.15 -12.36 -1.62
C PHE A 193 22.56 -12.37 -1.05
N THR A 194 23.10 -11.22 -0.64
CA THR A 194 24.49 -11.16 -0.14
C THR A 194 24.58 -11.20 1.38
N SER A 195 23.58 -10.69 2.11
CA SER A 195 23.54 -10.78 3.58
C SER A 195 22.14 -10.56 4.16
N MET A 196 21.60 -11.60 4.81
CA MET A 196 20.33 -11.60 5.55
C MET A 196 20.45 -12.42 6.85
N PRO A 197 21.23 -11.94 7.84
CA PRO A 197 21.63 -12.72 9.02
C PRO A 197 20.46 -13.14 9.91
N CYS A 198 19.32 -12.44 9.84
CA CYS A 198 18.14 -12.74 10.64
C CYS A 198 17.13 -13.66 9.94
N LEU A 199 17.38 -14.11 8.70
CA LEU A 199 16.39 -14.82 7.90
C LEU A 199 16.11 -16.20 8.48
N ARG A 200 14.85 -16.44 8.83
CA ARG A 200 14.39 -17.70 9.46
C ARG A 200 13.45 -18.50 8.58
N LYS A 201 12.68 -17.82 7.72
CA LYS A 201 11.72 -18.46 6.83
C LYS A 201 11.89 -17.90 5.43
N VAL A 202 12.04 -18.79 4.46
CA VAL A 202 12.06 -18.39 3.06
C VAL A 202 11.27 -19.37 2.20
N SER A 203 10.50 -18.80 1.28
CA SER A 203 9.62 -19.48 0.34
C SER A 203 9.85 -18.90 -1.05
N PHE A 204 10.16 -19.78 -2.00
CA PHE A 204 10.29 -19.44 -3.41
C PHE A 204 9.38 -20.35 -4.22
N GLU A 205 8.58 -19.75 -5.09
CA GLU A 205 7.73 -20.50 -6.03
C GLU A 205 7.76 -19.83 -7.41
N ASN A 206 8.14 -20.57 -8.45
CA ASN A 206 8.19 -20.05 -9.83
C ASN A 206 9.05 -18.76 -9.98
N CYS A 207 10.32 -18.87 -9.59
CA CYS A 207 11.35 -17.83 -9.75
C CYS A 207 12.54 -18.37 -10.56
N PRO A 208 12.38 -18.65 -11.86
CA PRO A 208 13.30 -19.48 -12.65
C PRO A 208 14.71 -18.88 -12.85
N LYS A 209 14.85 -17.56 -12.77
CA LYS A 209 16.13 -16.86 -12.97
C LYS A 209 16.90 -16.59 -11.67
N MET A 210 16.33 -16.95 -10.53
CA MET A 210 16.95 -16.69 -9.25
C MET A 210 18.21 -17.52 -9.07
N ARG A 211 19.33 -16.85 -8.80
CA ARG A 211 20.58 -17.52 -8.42
C ARG A 211 20.65 -17.58 -6.90
N THR A 212 20.08 -18.62 -6.31
CA THR A 212 20.26 -18.89 -4.88
C THR A 212 21.66 -19.44 -4.63
N VAL A 213 22.45 -18.75 -3.81
CA VAL A 213 23.56 -19.40 -3.12
C VAL A 213 22.93 -20.23 -2.00
N LEU A 214 22.64 -21.50 -2.29
CA LEU A 214 21.97 -22.43 -1.38
C LEU A 214 22.72 -22.62 -0.04
N GLY A 215 24.00 -22.21 0.03
CA GLY A 215 24.80 -22.24 1.26
C GLY A 215 24.36 -21.27 2.36
N ASP A 216 23.60 -20.21 2.02
CA ASP A 216 23.26 -19.15 2.98
C ASP A 216 21.93 -19.38 3.73
N PHE A 217 21.12 -20.36 3.30
CA PHE A 217 19.74 -20.55 3.82
C PHE A 217 19.39 -22.02 4.08
N PRO A 218 19.84 -22.62 5.20
CA PRO A 218 19.59 -24.03 5.53
C PRO A 218 18.11 -24.40 5.76
N HIS A 219 17.20 -23.42 5.81
CA HIS A 219 15.75 -23.62 6.00
C HIS A 219 14.91 -23.14 4.80
N ALA A 220 15.52 -22.98 3.62
CA ALA A 220 14.81 -22.57 2.42
C ALA A 220 13.97 -23.70 1.84
N TYR A 221 12.68 -23.42 1.59
CA TYR A 221 11.82 -24.28 0.78
C TYR A 221 11.69 -23.67 -0.61
N THR A 222 12.28 -24.32 -1.61
CA THR A 222 12.13 -23.98 -3.02
C THR A 222 11.15 -24.95 -3.68
N LYS A 223 10.09 -24.44 -4.31
CA LYS A 223 9.17 -25.22 -5.15
C LYS A 223 9.09 -24.68 -6.57
#